data_AF-A0A452YKN1-F1
#
_entry.id   AF-A0A452YKN1-F1
#
_cell.length_a   1.000
_cell.length_b   1.000
_cell.length_c   1.000
_cell.angle_alpha   90.00
_cell.angle_beta   90.00
_cell.angle_gamma   90.00
#
_symmetry.space_group_name_H-M   'P 1'
#
loop_
_entity.id
_entity.type
_entity.pdbx_description
1 polymer ?
#
loop_
_entity_poly.entity_id
_entity_poly.type
_entity_poly.pdbx_seq_one_letter_code
_entity_poly.pdbx_strand_id
1 'polypeptide(L)'
;MVATIMQEGIELALRNRLTTTAIAELASLNTSLQDCVLLQVPDTRRLLSGSAFSTRGVYAALSEHLSDPMLAAIWDSKVPKKVMIFRWLFYLDRLNT
;
A
#
# COMPACT_ATOMS: atom_id res chain seq x y z
N MET A 1 -12.38 -8.77 -4.55
CA MET A 1 -11.96 -7.42 -4.95
C MET A 1 -11.01 -7.46 -6.14
N VAL A 2 -9.78 -8.00 -6.05
CA VAL A 2 -8.87 -8.10 -7.22
C VAL A 2 -9.43 -9.00 -8.33
N ALA A 3 -9.94 -10.20 -7.98
CA ALA A 3 -10.59 -11.08 -8.95
C ALA A 3 -11.81 -10.43 -9.63
N THR A 4 -12.57 -9.63 -8.88
CA THR A 4 -13.74 -8.88 -9.36
C THR A 4 -13.32 -7.80 -10.35
N ILE A 5 -12.24 -7.06 -10.08
CA ILE A 5 -11.69 -6.02 -10.97
C ILE A 5 -11.10 -6.64 -12.25
N MET A 6 -10.50 -7.82 -12.17
CA MET A 6 -10.01 -8.56 -13.34
C MET A 6 -11.14 -9.17 -14.17
N GLN A 7 -12.26 -9.54 -13.56
CA GLN A 7 -13.44 -10.03 -14.27
C GLN A 7 -14.29 -8.91 -14.89
N GLU A 8 -14.49 -7.80 -14.18
CA GLU A 8 -15.32 -6.67 -14.64
C GLU A 8 -14.54 -5.65 -15.48
N GLY A 9 -13.20 -5.73 -15.46
CA GLY A 9 -12.31 -4.85 -16.21
C GLY A 9 -11.97 -3.56 -15.46
N ILE A 10 -10.68 -3.21 -15.43
CA ILE A 10 -10.15 -1.99 -14.78
C ILE A 10 -10.79 -0.72 -15.36
N GLU A 11 -11.21 -0.75 -16.63
CA GLU A 11 -11.86 0.36 -17.32
C GLU A 11 -13.12 0.86 -16.62
N LEU A 12 -13.96 -0.05 -16.11
CA LEU A 12 -15.23 0.29 -15.47
C LEU A 12 -15.02 1.06 -14.15
N ALA A 13 -13.92 0.76 -13.45
CA ALA A 13 -13.53 1.43 -12.21
C ALA A 13 -12.88 2.81 -12.42
N LEU A 14 -12.22 3.03 -13.57
CA LEU A 14 -11.43 4.25 -13.85
C LEU A 14 -12.04 5.19 -14.90
N ARG A 15 -13.16 4.81 -15.53
CA ARG A 15 -13.78 5.48 -16.69
C ARG A 15 -13.97 6.99 -16.55
N ASN A 16 -14.30 7.48 -15.36
CA ASN A 16 -14.56 8.91 -15.13
C ASN A 16 -13.30 9.78 -14.95
N ARG A 17 -12.08 9.21 -15.02
CA ARG A 17 -10.82 9.92 -14.69
C ARG A 17 -9.71 9.82 -15.74
N LEU A 18 -9.98 9.20 -16.88
CA LEU A 18 -8.95 8.92 -17.87
C LEU A 18 -8.67 10.15 -18.76
N THR A 19 -7.63 10.91 -18.42
CA THR A 19 -6.96 11.81 -19.37
C THR A 19 -6.23 10.97 -20.45
N THR A 20 -5.84 11.59 -21.57
CA THR A 20 -5.11 10.90 -22.65
C THR A 20 -3.86 10.16 -22.16
N THR A 21 -3.14 10.72 -21.19
CA THR A 21 -1.99 10.06 -20.53
C THR A 21 -2.42 8.81 -19.78
N ALA A 22 -3.50 8.88 -19.01
CA ALA A 22 -3.99 7.74 -18.23
C ALA A 22 -4.53 6.61 -19.13
N ILE A 23 -5.03 6.92 -20.33
CA ILE A 23 -5.40 5.91 -21.35
C ILE A 23 -4.16 5.15 -21.83
N ALA A 24 -3.06 5.85 -22.10
CA ALA A 24 -1.81 5.22 -22.52
C ALA A 24 -1.21 4.36 -21.40
N GLU A 25 -1.25 4.83 -20.15
CA GLU A 25 -0.83 4.05 -18.98
C GLU A 25 -1.71 2.81 -18.76
N LEU A 26 -3.03 2.93 -18.96
CA LEU A 26 -3.96 1.80 -18.88
C LEU A 26 -3.66 0.75 -19.95
N ALA A 27 -3.36 1.15 -21.19
CA ALA A 27 -2.97 0.23 -22.25
C ALA A 27 -1.67 -0.52 -21.90
N SER A 28 -0.67 0.20 -21.36
CA SER A 28 0.59 -0.38 -20.89
C SER A 28 0.37 -1.38 -19.75
N LEU A 29 -0.50 -1.03 -18.79
CA LEU A 29 -0.86 -1.89 -17.67
C LEU A 29 -1.57 -3.17 -18.14
N ASN A 30 -2.58 -3.05 -19.03
CA ASN A 30 -3.30 -4.19 -19.57
C ASN A 30 -2.37 -5.15 -20.33
N THR A 31 -1.42 -4.61 -21.09
CA THR A 31 -0.41 -5.41 -21.80
C THR A 31 0.47 -6.18 -20.80
N SER A 32 0.87 -5.52 -19.70
CA SER A 32 1.67 -6.16 -18.64
C SER A 32 0.90 -7.25 -17.87
N LEU A 33 -0.42 -7.09 -17.76
CA LEU A 33 -1.30 -8.04 -17.06
C LEU A 33 -1.79 -9.19 -17.94
N GLN A 34 -1.64 -9.13 -19.27
CA GLN A 34 -2.07 -10.20 -20.18
C GLN A 34 -1.43 -11.56 -19.87
N ASP A 35 -0.19 -11.56 -19.38
CA ASP A 35 0.54 -12.78 -19.04
C ASP A 35 0.29 -13.25 -17.59
N CYS A 36 -0.48 -12.51 -16.80
CA CYS A 36 -0.78 -12.86 -15.41
C CYS A 36 -1.93 -13.87 -15.34
N VAL A 37 -1.60 -15.13 -15.06
CA VAL A 37 -2.60 -16.17 -14.79
C VAL A 37 -2.92 -16.24 -13.29
N LEU A 38 -4.16 -15.94 -12.91
CA LEU A 38 -4.63 -16.11 -11.54
C LEU A 38 -4.92 -17.58 -11.26
N LEU A 39 -4.26 -18.16 -10.27
CA LEU A 39 -4.57 -19.50 -9.78
C LEU A 39 -5.79 -19.46 -8.86
N GLN A 40 -6.70 -20.43 -8.99
CA GLN A 40 -7.84 -20.65 -8.08
C GLN A 40 -7.37 -21.28 -6.76
N VAL A 41 -6.39 -20.65 -6.11
CA VAL A 41 -5.82 -21.08 -4.83
C VAL A 41 -6.14 -20.03 -3.78
N PRO A 42 -6.52 -20.42 -2.55
CA PRO A 42 -6.71 -19.46 -1.47
C PRO A 42 -5.45 -18.60 -1.25
N ASP A 43 -5.62 -17.29 -1.33
CA ASP A 43 -4.53 -16.34 -1.06
C ASP A 43 -4.11 -16.47 0.41
N THR A 44 -2.92 -17.02 0.62
CA THR A 44 -2.38 -17.29 1.95
C THR A 44 -1.31 -16.25 2.27
N ARG A 45 -1.72 -15.10 2.79
CA ARG A 45 -0.79 -14.03 3.16
C ARG A 45 -0.08 -14.40 4.46
N ARG A 46 1.25 -14.33 4.45
CA ARG A 46 2.10 -14.53 5.63
C ARG A 46 2.96 -13.29 5.85
N LEU A 47 3.32 -13.03 7.10
CA LEU A 47 4.32 -12.01 7.42
C LEU A 47 5.71 -12.51 7.01
N LEU A 48 6.67 -11.60 6.89
CA LEU A 48 8.09 -11.95 6.64
C LEU A 48 8.66 -12.85 7.74
N SER A 49 8.12 -12.76 8.96
CA SER A 49 8.42 -13.67 10.07
C SER A 49 7.85 -15.07 9.91
N GLY A 50 7.11 -15.34 8.82
CA GLY A 50 6.48 -16.62 8.55
C GLY A 50 5.19 -16.86 9.32
N SER A 51 4.71 -15.93 10.15
CA SER A 51 3.41 -16.05 10.85
C SER A 51 2.23 -15.73 9.93
N ALA A 52 1.02 -16.14 10.33
CA ALA A 52 -0.20 -15.81 9.60
C ALA A 52 -0.41 -14.30 9.55
N PHE A 53 -0.87 -13.78 8.41
CA PHE A 53 -1.13 -12.36 8.27
C PHE A 53 -2.18 -11.90 9.28
N SER A 54 -1.84 -10.87 10.04
CA SER A 54 -2.79 -10.10 10.83
C SER A 54 -2.37 -8.64 10.81
N THR A 55 -3.32 -7.72 10.75
CA THR A 55 -3.05 -6.28 10.79
C THR A 55 -2.19 -5.93 12.01
N ARG A 56 -2.52 -6.51 13.17
CA ARG A 56 -1.73 -6.35 14.41
C ARG A 56 -0.30 -6.85 14.24
N GLY A 57 -0.11 -8.04 13.66
CA GLY A 57 1.22 -8.62 13.43
C GLY A 57 2.05 -7.82 12.42
N VAL A 58 1.43 -7.26 11.38
CA VAL A 58 2.10 -6.34 10.43
C VAL A 58 2.59 -5.10 11.18
N TYR A 59 1.72 -4.43 11.94
CA TYR A 59 2.11 -3.24 12.68
C TYR A 59 3.15 -3.53 13.76
N ALA A 60 3.09 -4.69 14.42
CA ALA A 60 4.11 -5.12 15.38
C ALA A 60 5.48 -5.33 14.70
N ALA A 61 5.53 -6.08 13.60
CA ALA A 61 6.76 -6.29 12.84
C ALA A 61 7.30 -4.99 12.24
N LEU A 62 6.42 -4.09 11.78
CA LEU A 62 6.80 -2.77 11.33
C LEU A 62 7.36 -1.94 12.49
N SER A 63 6.77 -2.03 13.68
CA SER A 63 7.28 -1.35 14.88
C SER A 63 8.64 -1.86 15.31
N GLU A 64 8.92 -3.16 15.19
CA GLU A 64 10.24 -3.74 15.44
C GLU A 64 11.28 -3.24 14.42
N HIS A 65 10.88 -3.05 13.17
CA HIS A 65 11.74 -2.45 12.15
C HIS A 65 11.93 -0.93 12.36
N LEU A 66 10.92 -0.28 12.91
CA LEU A 66 10.92 1.11 13.35
C LEU A 66 11.45 1.25 14.79
N SER A 67 12.34 0.36 15.24
CA SER A 67 13.14 0.48 16.49
C SER A 67 14.13 1.64 16.42
N ASP A 68 13.68 2.74 15.85
CA ASP A 68 14.36 3.99 15.76
C ASP A 68 13.90 4.82 16.97
N PRO A 69 14.82 5.13 17.90
CA PRO A 69 14.52 5.95 19.06
C PRO A 69 13.84 7.29 18.68
N MET A 70 14.11 7.82 17.48
CA MET A 70 13.50 9.05 16.98
C MET A 70 12.02 8.88 16.63
N LEU A 71 11.63 7.72 16.06
CA LEU A 71 10.23 7.40 15.77
C LEU A 71 9.42 7.27 17.06
N ALA A 72 9.96 6.61 18.08
CA ALA A 72 9.34 6.55 19.40
C ALA A 72 9.15 7.95 20.00
N ALA A 73 10.19 8.80 19.94
CA ALA A 73 10.12 10.18 20.42
C ALA A 73 9.07 11.04 19.69
N ILE A 74 8.83 10.80 18.39
CA ILE A 74 7.78 11.49 17.62
C ILE A 74 6.39 11.11 18.17
N TRP A 75 6.15 9.82 18.37
CA TRP A 75 4.85 9.31 18.83
C TRP A 75 4.58 9.58 20.32
N ASP A 76 5.61 9.68 21.15
CA ASP A 76 5.51 10.02 22.58
C ASP A 76 5.38 11.53 22.85
N SER A 77 5.57 12.37 21.83
CA SER A 77 5.56 13.82 22.01
C SER A 77 4.17 14.37 22.40
N LYS A 78 4.09 15.42 23.23
CA LYS A 78 2.81 16.04 23.63
C LYS A 78 2.27 17.04 22.62
N VAL A 79 2.39 16.75 21.32
CA VAL A 79 1.94 17.65 20.24
C VAL A 79 0.63 17.16 19.63
N PRO A 80 -0.15 18.03 18.97
CA PRO A 80 -1.35 17.60 18.25
C PRO A 80 -1.05 16.52 17.21
N LYS A 81 -1.97 15.57 17.01
CA LYS A 81 -1.81 14.44 16.08
C LYS A 81 -1.39 14.83 14.66
N LYS A 82 -1.86 15.97 14.15
CA LYS A 82 -1.46 16.48 12.84
C LYS A 82 0.05 16.77 12.76
N VAL A 83 0.63 17.29 13.84
CA VAL A 83 2.06 17.61 13.93
C VAL A 83 2.90 16.33 14.08
N MET A 84 2.39 15.32 14.80
CA MET A 84 3.02 13.99 14.85
C MET A 84 3.10 13.34 13.47
N ILE A 85 1.99 13.32 12.74
CA ILE A 85 1.93 12.73 11.39
C ILE A 85 2.88 13.47 10.45
N PHE A 86 2.92 14.81 10.51
CA PHE A 86 3.87 15.60 9.74
C PHE A 86 5.32 15.25 10.06
N ARG A 87 5.70 15.21 11.35
CA ARG A 87 7.06 14.84 11.78
C ARG A 87 7.43 13.43 11.35
N TRP A 88 6.49 12.48 11.44
CA TRP A 88 6.67 11.10 11.01
C TRP A 88 6.94 11.00 9.50
N LEU A 89 6.16 11.70 8.69
CA LEU A 89 6.35 11.75 7.24
C LEU A 89 7.64 12.47 6.83
N PHE A 90 7.97 13.57 7.51
CA PHE A 90 9.23 14.30 7.31
C PHE A 90 10.44 13.41 7.63
N TYR A 91 10.39 12.70 8.75
CA TYR A 91 11.48 11.83 9.19
C TYR A 91 11.75 10.68 8.21
N LEU A 92 10.71 10.15 7.60
CA LEU A 92 10.81 9.07 6.60
C LEU A 92 11.13 9.56 5.18
N ASP A 93 11.32 10.86 4.97
CA ASP A 93 11.46 11.48 3.63
C ASP A 93 10.27 11.19 2.69
N ARG A 94 9.06 11.18 3.27
CA ARG A 94 7.79 10.87 2.58
C ARG A 94 6.84 12.06 2.49
N LEU A 95 7.34 13.27 2.71
CA LEU A 95 6.57 14.47 2.40
C LEU A 95 6.49 14.62 0.89
N ASN A 96 5.28 14.79 0.37
CA ASN A 96 5.13 15.25 -1.00
C ASN A 96 5.71 16.67 -1.09
N THR A 97 6.83 16.82 -1.78
CA THR A 97 7.38 18.10 -2.22
C THR A 97 6.64 18.61 -3.43
#